data_AF-A0A2N5KYQ1-F1
#
_entry.id   AF-A0A2N5KYQ1-F1
#
_cell.length_a   1.000
_cell.length_b   1.000
_cell.length_c   1.000
_cell.angle_alpha   90.00
_cell.angle_beta   90.00
_cell.angle_gamma   90.00
#
_symmetry.space_group_name_H-M   'P 1'
#
loop_
_entity.id
_entity.type
_entity.pdbx_description
1 polymer ?
#
loop_
_entity_poly.entity_id
_entity_poly.type
_entity_poly.pdbx_seq_one_letter_code
_entity_poly.pdbx_strand_id
1 'polypeptide(L)' 'MIFDLKIGCVVTPRQLSNVFQYSFMRWKLGIDYIPNSHLYEIDTQNSRKIQVTGDQKIVYLGLGTWKVKD' A
#
# COMPACT_ATOMS: atom_id res chain seq x y z
N MET A 1 -10.72 17.11 6.40
CA MET A 1 -10.76 16.65 5.00
C MET A 1 -9.97 15.34 4.93
N ILE A 2 -10.60 14.25 4.50
CA ILE A 2 -9.90 12.97 4.31
C ILE A 2 -9.33 13.02 2.89
N PHE A 3 -8.02 13.18 2.75
CA PHE A 3 -7.35 13.02 1.46
C PHE A 3 -7.19 11.52 1.23
N ASP A 4 -7.79 11.04 0.15
CA ASP A 4 -7.73 9.64 -0.20
C ASP A 4 -7.36 9.44 -1.68
N LEU A 5 -6.77 8.28 -1.99
CA LEU A 5 -6.52 7.88 -3.36
C LEU A 5 -7.83 7.46 -4.04
N LYS A 6 -7.83 7.48 -5.38
CA LYS A 6 -8.98 7.03 -6.16
C LYS A 6 -9.18 5.53 -5.94
N ILE A 7 -10.35 5.13 -5.44
CA ILE A 7 -10.74 3.72 -5.31
C ILE A 7 -10.60 3.01 -6.66
N GLY A 8 -9.99 1.82 -6.64
CA GLY A 8 -9.70 1.02 -7.82
C GLY A 8 -8.39 1.40 -8.54
N CYS A 9 -7.63 2.39 -8.06
CA CYS A 9 -6.32 2.68 -8.65
C CYS A 9 -5.38 1.49 -8.49
N VAL A 10 -4.64 1.20 -9.55
CA VAL A 10 -3.67 0.10 -9.59
C VAL A 10 -2.28 0.68 -9.63
N VAL A 11 -1.48 0.34 -8.62
CA VAL A 11 -0.11 0.85 -8.43
C VAL A 11 0.78 -0.27 -7.89
N THR A 12 2.07 0.00 -7.74
CA THR A 12 2.99 -0.86 -6.97
C THR A 12 3.49 -0.11 -5.72
N PRO A 13 3.90 -0.82 -4.65
CA PRO A 13 4.49 -0.18 -3.48
C PRO A 13 5.71 0.71 -3.82
N ARG A 14 6.53 0.31 -4.80
CA ARG A 14 7.67 1.12 -5.29
C ARG A 14 7.23 2.42 -5.95
N GLN A 15 6.14 2.41 -6.72
CA GLN A 15 5.60 3.64 -7.29
C GLN A 15 5.12 4.60 -6.20
N LEU A 16 4.49 4.07 -5.15
CA LEU A 16 4.03 4.87 -4.02
C LEU A 16 5.21 5.44 -3.21
N SER A 17 6.29 4.69 -3.00
CA SER A 17 7.47 5.18 -2.28
C SER A 17 8.26 6.25 -3.03
N ASN A 18 8.13 6.32 -4.36
CA ASN A 18 8.70 7.41 -5.15
C ASN A 18 7.93 8.74 -5.00
N VAL A 19 6.68 8.70 -4.54
CA VAL A 19 5.77 9.87 -4.50
C VAL A 19 5.50 10.31 -3.05
N PHE A 20 5.34 9.35 -2.14
CA PHE A 20 4.92 9.59 -0.77
C PHE A 20 6.05 9.30 0.21
N GLN A 21 6.11 10.12 1.27
CA GLN A 21 6.99 9.84 2.40
C GLN A 21 6.56 8.58 3.14
N TYR A 22 7.52 7.87 3.72
CA TYR A 22 7.30 6.63 4.47
C TYR A 22 6.22 6.77 5.57
N SER A 23 6.23 7.87 6.33
CA SER A 23 5.23 8.12 7.36
C SER A 23 3.81 8.24 6.80
N PHE A 24 3.66 8.88 5.63
CA PHE A 24 2.37 8.98 4.96
C PHE A 24 1.92 7.61 4.44
N MET A 25 2.83 6.84 3.82
CA MET A 25 2.53 5.47 3.37
C MET A 25 2.03 4.59 4.52
N ARG A 26 2.73 4.62 5.66
CA ARG A 26 2.38 3.78 6.81
C ARG A 26 1.07 4.20 7.48
N TRP A 27 0.89 5.49 7.74
CA TRP A 27 -0.22 5.97 8.57
C TRP A 27 -1.46 6.41 7.81
N LYS A 28 -1.36 6.64 6.50
CA LYS A 28 -2.49 7.04 5.64
C LYS A 28 -2.82 6.02 4.58
N LEU A 29 -1.79 5.40 4.01
CA LEU A 29 -1.98 4.40 2.97
C LEU A 29 -1.95 2.97 3.50
N GLY A 30 -1.64 2.69 4.78
CA GLY A 30 -1.58 1.30 5.27
C GLY A 30 -0.53 0.45 4.53
N ILE A 31 0.58 1.07 4.11
CA ILE A 31 1.72 0.39 3.48
C ILE A 31 2.98 0.63 4.31
N ASP A 32 3.57 -0.45 4.81
CA ASP A 32 4.83 -0.44 5.53
C ASP A 32 5.94 -1.10 4.70
N TYR A 33 7.19 -0.70 4.93
CA TYR A 33 8.36 -1.32 4.33
C TYR A 33 9.05 -2.18 5.38
N ILE A 34 9.26 -3.46 5.09
CA ILE A 34 9.93 -4.38 6.01
C ILE A 34 11.44 -4.26 5.80
N PRO A 35 12.20 -3.73 6.79
CA PRO A 35 13.64 -3.55 6.64
C PRO A 35 14.34 -4.86 6.30
N ASN A 36 15.39 -4.79 5.48
CA ASN A 36 16.24 -5.92 5.09
C ASN A 36 15.54 -7.07 4.31
N SER A 37 14.31 -6.89 3.84
CA SER A 37 13.57 -7.95 3.13
C SER A 37 13.20 -7.59 1.67
N HIS A 38 13.34 -6.31 1.28
CA HIS A 38 12.78 -5.78 0.03
C HIS A 38 11.25 -5.98 -0.14
N LEU A 39 10.56 -6.36 0.93
CA LEU A 39 9.12 -6.57 0.96
C LEU A 39 8.41 -5.36 1.57
N TYR A 40 7.15 -5.24 1.18
CA TYR A 40 6.21 -4.29 1.75
C TYR A 40 5.07 -5.07 2.40
N GLU A 41 4.53 -4.51 3.47
CA GLU A 41 3.35 -5.02 4.15
C GLU A 41 2.19 -4.08 3.85
N ILE A 42 1.08 -4.61 3.34
CA ILE A 42 -0.11 -3.81 3.04
C ILE A 42 -1.29 -4.25 3.91
N ASP A 43 -2.06 -3.28 4.37
CA ASP A 43 -3.32 -3.51 5.08
C ASP A 43 -4.43 -3.91 4.09
N THR A 44 -5.24 -4.89 4.47
CA THR A 44 -6.38 -5.38 3.67
C THR A 44 -7.70 -5.04 4.37
N GLN A 45 -8.82 -5.08 3.63
CA GLN A 45 -10.16 -4.79 4.19
C GLN A 45 -10.56 -5.69 5.37
N ASN A 46 -9.97 -6.88 5.50
CA ASN A 46 -10.26 -7.82 6.59
C ASN A 46 -9.36 -7.63 7.81
N SER A 47 -8.75 -6.45 7.97
CA SER A 47 -7.78 -6.13 9.02
C SER A 47 -6.58 -7.08 9.07
N ARG A 48 -6.32 -7.79 7.97
CA ARG A 48 -5.13 -8.63 7.79
C ARG A 48 -4.07 -7.83 7.06
N LYS A 49 -2.83 -8.19 7.30
CA LYS A 49 -1.69 -7.67 6.57
C LYS A 49 -1.10 -8.74 5.68
N ILE A 50 -0.74 -8.35 4.46
CA ILE A 50 -0.13 -9.27 3.50
C ILE A 50 1.19 -8.68 2.99
N GLN A 51 2.18 -9.54 2.81
CA GLN A 51 3.47 -9.16 2.27
C GLN A 51 3.45 -9.21 0.76
N VAL A 52 3.99 -8.19 0.12
CA VAL A 52 4.08 -8.04 -1.33
C VAL A 52 5.47 -7.55 -1.71
N THR A 53 5.91 -7.87 -2.92
CA THR A 53 7.15 -7.28 -3.45
C THR A 53 6.91 -5.84 -3.90
N GLY A 54 7.97 -5.04 -3.99
CA GLY A 54 7.87 -3.63 -4.40
C GLY A 54 7.26 -3.41 -5.80
N ASP A 55 7.33 -4.42 -6.67
CA ASP A 55 6.84 -4.37 -8.05
C ASP A 55 5.51 -5.10 -8.26
N GLN A 56 4.95 -5.67 -7.19
CA GLN A 56 3.65 -6.33 -7.24
C GLN A 56 2.53 -5.30 -7.35
N LYS A 57 1.59 -5.54 -8.27
CA LYS A 57 0.43 -4.67 -8.46
C LYS A 57 -0.57 -4.88 -7.34
N ILE A 58 -1.01 -3.77 -6.76
CA ILE A 58 -2.03 -3.70 -5.72
C ILE A 58 -3.15 -2.75 -6.17
N VAL A 59 -4.38 -3.07 -5.77
CA VAL A 59 -5.58 -2.28 -6.07
C VAL A 59 -6.05 -1.60 -4.80
N TYR A 60 -6.25 -0.28 -4.88
CA TYR A 60 -6.72 0.49 -3.75
C TYR A 60 -8.21 0.28 -3.49
N LEU A 61 -8.56 -0.01 -2.23
CA LEU A 61 -9.93 -0.30 -1.79
C LEU A 61 -10.53 0.82 -0.95
N GLY A 62 -9.78 1.89 -0.69
CA GLY A 62 -10.18 3.01 0.19
C GLY A 62 -9.62 2.87 1.61
N LEU A 63 -9.52 3.99 2.32
CA LEU A 63 -9.18 4.04 3.75
C LEU A 63 -7.87 3.30 4.13
N GLY A 64 -6.84 3.38 3.28
CA GLY A 64 -5.55 2.73 3.50
C GLY A 64 -5.55 1.22 3.27
N THR A 65 -6.60 0.66 2.66
CA THR A 65 -6.69 -0.79 2.42
C THR A 65 -6.50 -1.17 0.95
N TRP A 66 -5.93 -2.36 0.75
CA TRP A 66 -5.49 -2.86 -0.55
C TRP A 66 -5.86 -4.32 -0.76
N LYS A 67 -5.84 -4.73 -2.02
CA LYS A 67 -5.73 -6.14 -2.42
C LYS A 67 -4.62 -6.31 -3.45
N VAL A 68 -4.00 -7.48 -3.47
CA VAL A 68 -3.15 -7.87 -4.60
C VAL A 68 -4.00 -7.97 -5.86
N LYS A 69 -3.48 -7.46 -6.97
CA LYS A 69 -4.10 -7.65 -8.28
C LYS A 69 -3.64 -8.99 -8.84
N ASP A 70 -4.59 -9.85 -9.19
CA ASP A 70 -4.37 -11.09 -9.92
C ASP A 70 -3.64 -10.86 -11.26
#